data_AF-A0AA38HBW7-F1
#
_entry.id   AF-A0AA38HBW7-F1
#
_cell.length_a   1.000
_cell.length_b   1.000
_cell.length_c   1.000
_cell.angle_alpha   90.00
_cell.angle_beta   90.00
_cell.angle_gamma   90.00
#
_symmetry.space_group_name_H-M   'P 1'
#
loop_
_entity.id
_entity.type
_entity.pdbx_description
1 polymer ?
#
loop_
_entity_poly.entity_id
_entity_poly.type
_entity_poly.pdbx_seq_one_letter_code
_entity_poly.pdbx_strand_id
1 'polypeptide(L)'
;MPVRLADQPRPVRRYKHSLRKSPYLVSMVFLLAATVFSVLHIYVPDLIRVEAYPHGPVGFITQYGLYRRCTTTFPKSDSDADFLRPSQPLTLSPSFEEQFESVPSAWAMKKGEPVTECEAFPSRSECQLFGERFCVLWSTSGYLAQLSLVPCLLALASLLFIFLHRGQRTARARARRQQWKLVTVTMIIHLVLQGVDLGLVAYVFGTDERFSVPGAKLHKAWSFGLVSAILSLAISALLSFTGIAARQGKPWAAGKSARQARRHRRTRSGHVVPVPEGTVIPEEEVVTVGEVEAARGAVDERTGLLEGGLGRGT
;
A
#
# COMPACT_ATOMS: atom_id res chain seq x y z
N MET A 1 22.75 -64.39 28.39
CA MET A 1 22.50 -62.96 28.69
C MET A 1 22.26 -62.24 27.36
N PRO A 2 21.10 -61.58 27.15
CA PRO A 2 20.86 -60.87 25.91
C PRO A 2 21.55 -59.50 25.93
N VAL A 3 22.32 -59.22 24.87
CA VAL A 3 23.05 -57.97 24.66
C VAL A 3 22.04 -56.87 24.28
N ARG A 4 21.90 -55.84 25.11
CA ARG A 4 21.12 -54.63 24.79
C ARG A 4 21.91 -53.81 23.77
N LEU A 5 21.41 -53.78 22.53
CA LEU A 5 21.86 -52.85 21.50
C LEU A 5 21.55 -51.40 21.94
N ALA A 6 22.60 -50.58 22.01
CA ALA A 6 22.50 -49.17 22.34
C ALA A 6 21.67 -48.44 21.28
N ASP A 7 20.59 -47.79 21.72
CA ASP A 7 19.68 -47.00 20.91
C ASP A 7 20.45 -45.77 20.35
N GLN A 8 20.70 -45.74 19.04
CA GLN A 8 21.41 -44.62 18.43
C GLN A 8 20.55 -43.36 18.46
N PRO A 9 21.08 -42.21 18.92
CA PRO A 9 20.34 -40.96 18.98
C PRO A 9 19.98 -40.51 17.56
N ARG A 10 18.68 -40.46 17.26
CA ARG A 10 18.16 -39.96 15.97
C ARG A 10 18.67 -38.54 15.72
N PRO A 11 19.21 -38.23 14.54
CA PRO A 11 19.70 -36.89 14.22
C PRO A 11 18.52 -35.90 14.25
N VAL A 12 18.48 -35.06 15.29
CA VAL A 12 17.50 -33.98 15.39
C VAL A 12 17.81 -32.96 14.29
N ARG A 13 17.06 -33.02 13.18
CA ARG A 13 17.10 -32.00 12.11
C ARG A 13 16.77 -30.63 12.72
N ARG A 14 17.81 -29.84 13.04
CA ARG A 14 17.66 -28.43 13.42
C ARG A 14 17.27 -27.64 12.17
N TYR A 15 15.98 -27.54 11.90
CA TYR A 15 15.48 -26.52 10.99
C TYR A 15 15.88 -25.14 11.54
N LYS A 16 16.77 -24.45 10.84
CA LYS A 16 17.11 -23.04 11.09
C LYS A 16 15.89 -22.18 10.76
N HIS A 17 14.93 -22.10 11.67
CA HIS A 17 13.77 -21.22 11.50
C HIS A 17 14.20 -19.74 11.54
N SER A 18 14.41 -19.17 10.35
CA SER A 18 14.49 -17.73 10.08
C SER A 18 13.11 -17.04 10.11
N LEU A 19 12.11 -17.61 10.79
CA LEU A 19 10.72 -17.13 10.81
C LEU A 19 10.55 -15.73 11.42
N ARG A 20 11.53 -15.24 12.19
CA ARG A 20 11.44 -13.90 12.79
C ARG A 20 11.47 -12.76 11.75
N LYS A 21 11.95 -13.02 10.52
CA LYS A 21 11.98 -12.04 9.42
C LYS A 21 10.75 -12.11 8.50
N SER A 22 9.98 -13.20 8.54
CA SER A 22 8.88 -13.42 7.61
C SER A 22 7.74 -12.41 7.74
N PRO A 23 7.24 -12.03 8.94
CA PRO A 23 6.06 -11.17 9.02
C PRO A 23 6.37 -9.74 8.52
N TYR A 24 7.53 -9.18 8.88
CA TYR A 24 7.93 -7.86 8.41
C TYR A 24 8.21 -7.82 6.90
N LEU A 25 8.77 -8.89 6.34
CA LEU A 25 9.01 -9.00 4.90
C LEU A 25 7.68 -9.11 4.14
N VAL A 26 6.75 -9.92 4.64
CA VAL A 26 5.40 -10.04 4.07
C VAL A 26 4.67 -8.70 4.16
N SER A 27 4.69 -8.01 5.30
CA SER A 27 4.12 -6.67 5.43
C SER A 27 4.78 -5.66 4.50
N MET A 28 6.10 -5.75 4.28
CA MET A 28 6.80 -4.87 3.34
C MET A 28 6.32 -5.08 1.90
N VAL A 29 6.14 -6.33 1.47
CA VAL A 29 5.61 -6.64 0.13
C VAL A 29 4.19 -6.11 -0.04
N PHE A 30 3.31 -6.35 0.93
CA PHE A 30 1.95 -5.81 0.89
C PHE A 30 1.92 -4.29 0.89
N LEU A 31 2.81 -3.65 1.65
CA LEU A 31 2.88 -2.21 1.71
C LEU A 31 3.41 -1.59 0.41
N LEU A 32 4.39 -2.24 -0.23
CA LEU A 32 4.85 -1.86 -1.57
C LEU A 32 3.70 -1.97 -2.59
N ALA A 33 2.97 -3.08 -2.56
CA ALA A 33 1.81 -3.26 -3.43
C ALA A 33 0.74 -2.19 -3.17
N ALA A 34 0.39 -1.93 -1.90
CA ALA A 34 -0.58 -0.89 -1.52
C ALA A 34 -0.15 0.49 -2.03
N THR A 35 1.14 0.81 -1.93
CA THR A 35 1.72 2.07 -2.42
C THR A 35 1.62 2.17 -3.95
N VAL A 36 1.98 1.11 -4.67
CA VAL A 36 1.85 1.07 -6.14
C VAL A 36 0.40 1.26 -6.55
N PHE A 37 -0.55 0.57 -5.90
CA PHE A 37 -1.96 0.74 -6.20
C PHE A 37 -2.49 2.14 -5.85
N SER A 38 -2.03 2.78 -4.77
CA SER A 38 -2.36 4.20 -4.49
C SER A 38 -1.81 5.13 -5.57
N VAL A 39 -0.57 4.94 -6.02
CA VAL A 39 0.03 5.73 -7.10
C VAL A 39 -0.75 5.53 -8.40
N LEU A 40 -1.10 4.30 -8.75
CA LEU A 40 -1.91 4.00 -9.93
C LEU A 40 -3.30 4.64 -9.84
N HIS A 41 -3.95 4.58 -8.67
CA HIS A 41 -5.22 5.24 -8.44
C HIS A 41 -5.16 6.76 -8.67
N ILE A 42 -4.06 7.41 -8.26
CA ILE A 42 -3.84 8.86 -8.39
C ILE A 42 -3.54 9.29 -9.82
N TYR A 43 -2.69 8.55 -10.52
CA TYR A 43 -2.13 9.01 -11.80
C TYR A 43 -2.75 8.37 -13.05
N VAL A 44 -3.46 7.24 -12.93
CA VAL A 44 -4.14 6.62 -14.07
C VAL A 44 -5.47 7.32 -14.32
N PRO A 45 -5.71 7.90 -15.52
CA PRO A 45 -6.91 8.68 -15.80
C PRO A 45 -8.12 7.81 -16.19
N ASP A 46 -8.39 6.74 -15.43
CA ASP A 46 -9.40 5.71 -15.76
C ASP A 46 -10.23 5.37 -14.52
N LEU A 47 -10.66 6.41 -13.80
CA LEU A 47 -11.48 6.35 -12.58
C LEU A 47 -12.94 6.12 -12.95
N ILE A 48 -13.44 6.96 -13.86
CA ILE A 48 -14.76 6.86 -14.47
C ILE A 48 -14.56 6.80 -15.98
N ARG A 49 -15.19 5.83 -16.63
CA ARG A 49 -15.22 5.71 -18.09
C ARG A 49 -16.63 6.01 -18.56
N VAL A 50 -16.75 6.95 -19.49
CA VAL A 50 -18.00 7.32 -20.14
C VAL A 50 -17.87 7.01 -21.62
N GLU A 51 -18.83 6.25 -22.15
CA GLU A 51 -18.91 5.87 -23.55
C GLU A 51 -20.09 6.63 -24.15
N ALA A 52 -19.81 7.58 -25.04
CA ALA A 52 -20.83 8.39 -25.69
C ALA A 52 -20.95 7.99 -27.16
N TYR A 53 -22.15 7.58 -27.55
CA TYR A 53 -22.52 7.24 -28.92
C TYR A 53 -23.50 8.30 -29.44
N PRO A 54 -23.02 9.47 -29.88
CA PRO A 54 -23.89 10.42 -30.55
C PRO A 54 -24.42 9.80 -31.85
N HIS A 55 -25.55 10.31 -32.36
CA HIS A 55 -26.14 9.87 -33.64
C HIS A 55 -25.28 10.18 -34.88
N GLY A 56 -23.99 10.49 -34.70
CA GLY A 56 -23.04 10.82 -35.76
C GLY A 56 -22.14 9.64 -36.14
N PRO A 57 -21.24 9.85 -37.12
CA PRO A 57 -20.32 8.83 -37.64
C PRO A 57 -19.12 8.53 -36.73
N VAL A 58 -19.03 9.19 -35.57
CA VAL A 58 -17.90 9.10 -34.64
C VAL A 58 -18.37 8.79 -33.22
N GLY A 59 -17.68 7.86 -32.57
CA GLY A 59 -17.86 7.55 -31.14
C GLY A 59 -16.78 8.20 -30.29
N PHE A 60 -17.11 8.48 -29.03
CA PHE A 60 -16.20 9.07 -28.06
C PHE A 60 -16.16 8.24 -26.78
N ILE A 61 -14.95 7.94 -26.30
CA ILE A 61 -14.73 7.36 -24.97
C ILE A 61 -13.98 8.39 -24.15
N THR A 62 -14.59 8.89 -23.08
CA THR A 62 -13.93 9.81 -22.14
C THR A 62 -13.61 9.06 -20.86
N GLN A 63 -12.34 9.09 -20.48
CA GLN A 63 -11.83 8.53 -19.25
C GLN A 63 -11.46 9.68 -18.31
N TYR A 64 -12.09 9.72 -17.15
CA TYR A 64 -11.86 10.73 -16.12
C TYR A 64 -10.93 10.15 -15.06
N GLY A 65 -9.85 10.87 -14.77
CA GLY A 65 -8.98 10.70 -13.61
C GLY A 65 -9.13 11.82 -12.61
N LEU A 66 -8.43 11.72 -11.48
CA LEU A 66 -8.43 12.77 -10.46
C LEU A 66 -7.87 14.11 -10.98
N TYR A 67 -6.83 14.07 -11.82
CA TYR A 67 -6.10 15.26 -12.28
C TYR A 67 -6.15 15.50 -13.79
N ARG A 68 -6.63 14.52 -14.55
CA ARG A 68 -6.62 14.53 -16.01
C ARG A 68 -7.85 13.82 -16.53
N ARG A 69 -8.37 14.29 -17.66
CA ARG A 69 -9.32 13.54 -18.47
C ARG A 69 -8.70 13.25 -19.83
N CYS A 70 -8.98 12.08 -20.38
CA CYS A 70 -8.53 11.68 -21.71
C CYS A 70 -9.74 11.27 -22.55
N THR A 71 -9.91 11.89 -23.72
CA THR A 71 -10.97 11.56 -24.66
C THR A 71 -10.38 10.89 -25.88
N THR A 72 -10.85 9.68 -26.17
CA THR A 72 -10.50 8.95 -27.38
C THR A 72 -11.66 9.03 -28.36
N THR A 73 -11.39 9.53 -29.55
CA THR A 73 -12.33 9.57 -30.68
C THR A 73 -12.06 8.38 -31.60
N PHE A 74 -13.10 7.73 -32.09
CA PHE A 74 -12.96 6.62 -33.04
C PHE A 74 -14.06 6.67 -34.10
N PRO A 75 -13.73 6.35 -35.38
CA PRO A 75 -14.73 6.24 -36.42
C PRO A 75 -15.66 5.06 -36.13
N LYS A 76 -16.96 5.27 -36.34
CA LYS A 76 -17.94 4.19 -36.27
C LYS A 76 -17.76 3.32 -37.52
N SER A 77 -17.68 2.00 -37.35
CA SER A 77 -17.47 1.05 -38.46
C SER A 77 -18.54 1.22 -39.55
N ASP A 78 -18.12 1.17 -40.81
CA ASP A 78 -18.88 1.51 -42.03
C ASP A 78 -20.22 0.78 -42.23
N SER A 79 -20.55 -0.24 -41.44
CA SER A 79 -21.83 -0.96 -41.56
C SER A 79 -23.07 -0.08 -41.26
N ASP A 80 -22.89 1.05 -40.57
CA ASP A 80 -23.94 2.05 -40.32
C ASP A 80 -23.81 3.31 -41.21
N ALA A 81 -22.72 3.44 -41.98
CA ALA A 81 -22.45 4.61 -42.83
C ALA A 81 -23.21 4.56 -44.18
N ASP A 82 -23.76 3.40 -44.56
CA ASP A 82 -24.61 3.25 -45.75
C ASP A 82 -25.91 4.08 -45.68
N PHE A 83 -26.30 4.56 -44.49
CA PHE A 83 -27.46 5.45 -44.31
C PHE A 83 -27.20 6.91 -44.70
N LEU A 84 -25.93 7.30 -44.92
CA LEU A 84 -25.56 8.67 -45.29
C LEU A 84 -25.19 8.83 -46.76
N ARG A 85 -25.48 7.83 -47.62
CA ARG A 85 -25.40 8.04 -49.06
C ARG A 85 -26.48 9.03 -49.49
N PRO A 86 -26.11 10.19 -50.08
CA PRO A 86 -27.09 11.08 -50.69
C PRO A 86 -27.84 10.29 -51.75
N SER A 87 -29.17 10.22 -51.65
CA SER A 87 -30.02 9.57 -52.66
C SER A 87 -30.10 10.34 -53.97
N GLN A 88 -29.45 11.51 -54.06
CA GLN A 88 -29.42 12.36 -55.24
C GLN A 88 -27.99 12.79 -55.57
N PRO A 89 -27.57 12.69 -56.85
CA PRO A 89 -26.33 13.29 -57.30
C PRO A 89 -26.50 14.82 -57.27
N LEU A 90 -25.93 15.47 -56.25
CA LEU A 90 -25.75 16.91 -56.28
C LEU A 90 -24.64 17.21 -57.28
N THR A 91 -25.01 17.83 -58.40
CA THR A 91 -24.08 18.52 -59.31
C THR A 91 -23.39 19.64 -58.53
N LEU A 92 -22.18 19.38 -58.03
CA LEU A 92 -21.35 20.37 -57.35
C LEU A 92 -20.77 21.36 -58.38
N SER A 93 -21.01 22.65 -58.16
CA SER A 93 -20.21 23.73 -58.71
C SER A 93 -18.81 23.74 -58.06
N PRO A 94 -17.74 24.11 -58.79
CA PRO A 94 -16.34 23.94 -58.35
C PRO A 94 -15.88 24.91 -57.24
N SER A 95 -16.81 25.58 -56.55
CA SER A 95 -16.50 26.61 -55.54
C SER A 95 -16.61 26.14 -54.08
N PHE A 96 -16.97 24.88 -53.82
CA PHE A 96 -17.16 24.38 -52.45
C PHE A 96 -15.90 23.75 -51.83
N GLU A 97 -14.87 23.43 -52.62
CA GLU A 97 -13.65 22.78 -52.12
C GLU A 97 -12.69 23.73 -51.38
N GLU A 98 -12.74 25.04 -51.62
CA GLU A 98 -11.84 26.02 -50.95
C GLU A 98 -12.32 26.45 -49.55
N GLN A 99 -13.55 26.10 -49.14
CA GLN A 99 -14.10 26.61 -47.88
C GLN A 99 -13.90 25.68 -46.67
N PHE A 100 -13.38 24.46 -46.88
CA PHE A 100 -13.12 23.48 -45.81
C PHE A 100 -11.67 23.47 -45.29
N GLU A 101 -10.85 24.45 -45.67
CA GLU A 101 -9.42 24.52 -45.29
C GLU A 101 -9.16 25.20 -43.93
N SER A 102 -10.21 25.48 -43.13
CA SER A 102 -10.10 26.14 -41.82
C SER A 102 -10.49 25.27 -40.63
N VAL A 103 -10.65 23.95 -40.80
CA VAL A 103 -10.76 23.04 -39.64
C VAL A 103 -9.38 22.95 -38.97
N PRO A 104 -9.25 23.27 -37.67
CA PRO A 104 -7.97 23.17 -36.97
C PRO A 104 -7.37 21.76 -37.16
N SER A 105 -6.09 21.71 -37.53
CA SER A 105 -5.32 20.48 -37.79
C SER A 105 -5.30 19.47 -36.63
N ALA A 106 -5.85 19.83 -35.46
CA ALA A 106 -6.15 18.91 -34.36
C ALA A 106 -7.13 17.78 -34.75
N TRP A 107 -7.96 17.97 -35.78
CA TRP A 107 -8.94 16.97 -36.24
C TRP A 107 -8.54 16.28 -37.55
N ALA A 108 -7.29 16.44 -38.01
CA ALA A 108 -6.78 15.74 -39.19
C ALA A 108 -6.65 14.24 -38.88
N MET A 109 -7.78 13.52 -38.94
CA MET A 109 -7.83 12.07 -38.84
C MET A 109 -6.97 11.49 -39.96
N LYS A 110 -5.79 10.96 -39.62
CA LYS A 110 -5.15 9.93 -40.45
C LYS A 110 -6.15 8.78 -40.54
N LYS A 111 -6.62 8.48 -41.75
CA LYS A 111 -7.66 7.48 -42.05
C LYS A 111 -7.61 6.28 -41.10
N GLY A 112 -8.54 6.23 -40.14
CA GLY A 112 -8.86 5.05 -39.34
C GLY A 112 -8.20 4.91 -37.97
N GLU A 113 -7.30 5.80 -37.53
CA GLU A 113 -6.66 5.66 -36.21
C GLU A 113 -7.43 6.40 -35.09
N PRO A 114 -7.57 5.80 -33.90
CA PRO A 114 -8.19 6.46 -32.76
C PRO A 114 -7.32 7.61 -32.24
N VAL A 115 -7.87 8.82 -32.15
CA VAL A 115 -7.16 9.99 -31.64
C VAL A 115 -7.45 10.12 -30.15
N THR A 116 -6.42 10.17 -29.30
CA THR A 116 -6.56 10.35 -27.85
C THR A 116 -5.98 11.69 -27.43
N GLU A 117 -6.82 12.53 -26.84
CA GLU A 117 -6.41 13.83 -26.29
C GLU A 117 -6.59 13.83 -24.78
N CYS A 118 -5.57 14.26 -24.05
CA CYS A 118 -5.59 14.32 -22.60
C CYS A 118 -5.36 15.76 -22.13
N GLU A 119 -6.17 16.22 -21.18
CA GLU A 119 -6.07 17.55 -20.60
C GLU A 119 -6.22 17.52 -19.08
N ALA A 120 -5.83 18.63 -18.43
CA ALA A 120 -5.96 18.79 -17.00
C ALA A 120 -7.44 18.84 -16.59
N PHE A 121 -7.78 18.14 -15.51
CA PHE A 121 -9.14 18.02 -15.03
C PHE A 121 -9.20 18.15 -13.49
N PRO A 122 -10.17 18.86 -12.93
CA PRO A 122 -11.12 19.74 -13.61
C PRO A 122 -10.45 21.05 -14.04
N SER A 123 -10.76 21.53 -15.25
CA SER A 123 -10.30 22.84 -15.70
C SER A 123 -11.14 23.98 -15.11
N ARG A 124 -10.63 25.22 -15.14
CA ARG A 124 -11.38 26.39 -14.61
C ARG A 124 -12.70 26.62 -15.35
N SER A 125 -12.69 26.48 -16.67
CA SER A 125 -13.89 26.60 -17.52
C SER A 125 -14.92 25.52 -17.19
N GLU A 126 -14.46 24.29 -16.95
CA GLU A 126 -15.33 23.20 -16.50
C GLU A 126 -15.91 23.46 -15.12
N CYS A 127 -15.14 24.00 -14.17
CA CYS A 127 -15.69 24.36 -12.86
C CYS A 127 -16.76 25.46 -12.95
N GLN A 128 -16.64 26.40 -13.90
CA GLN A 128 -17.67 27.41 -14.17
C GLN A 128 -18.92 26.79 -14.81
N LEU A 129 -18.75 25.82 -15.71
CA LEU A 129 -19.84 25.16 -16.42
C LEU A 129 -20.60 24.16 -15.52
N PHE A 130 -19.88 23.39 -14.71
CA PHE A 130 -20.42 22.29 -13.91
C PHE A 130 -20.80 22.71 -12.49
N GLY A 131 -20.49 23.95 -12.12
CA GLY A 131 -20.76 24.49 -10.81
C GLY A 131 -19.64 24.26 -9.81
N GLU A 132 -19.57 25.16 -8.85
CA GLU A 132 -18.55 25.20 -7.80
C GLU A 132 -18.54 23.91 -6.96
N ARG A 133 -19.72 23.36 -6.67
CA ARG A 133 -19.88 22.16 -5.83
C ARG A 133 -19.10 20.96 -6.37
N PHE A 134 -19.21 20.68 -7.66
CA PHE A 134 -18.46 19.58 -8.27
C PHE A 134 -16.96 19.82 -8.16
N CYS A 135 -16.51 21.02 -8.52
CA CYS A 135 -15.11 21.40 -8.50
C CYS A 135 -14.49 21.21 -7.11
N VAL A 136 -15.22 21.63 -6.06
CA VAL A 136 -14.79 21.47 -4.67
C VAL A 136 -14.73 20.00 -4.27
N LEU A 137 -15.76 19.21 -4.56
CA LEU A 137 -15.78 17.78 -4.19
C LEU A 137 -14.67 16.99 -4.90
N TRP A 138 -14.50 17.21 -6.20
CA TRP A 138 -13.51 16.51 -7.02
C TRP A 138 -12.08 16.92 -6.70
N SER A 139 -11.82 18.22 -6.50
CA SER A 139 -10.50 18.67 -6.06
C SER A 139 -10.18 18.16 -4.65
N THR A 140 -11.16 18.15 -3.74
CA THR A 140 -11.00 17.59 -2.39
C THR A 140 -10.66 16.09 -2.43
N SER A 141 -11.34 15.31 -3.27
CA SER A 141 -11.01 13.88 -3.43
C SER A 141 -9.58 13.71 -3.94
N GLY A 142 -9.17 14.50 -4.94
CA GLY A 142 -7.78 14.57 -5.41
C GLY A 142 -6.79 14.82 -4.27
N TYR A 143 -7.00 15.90 -3.50
CA TYR A 143 -6.12 16.24 -2.38
C TYR A 143 -6.07 15.14 -1.31
N LEU A 144 -7.19 14.51 -0.99
CA LEU A 144 -7.24 13.37 -0.06
C LEU A 144 -6.47 12.16 -0.59
N ALA A 145 -6.58 11.85 -1.89
CA ALA A 145 -5.81 10.79 -2.53
C ALA A 145 -4.30 11.06 -2.47
N GLN A 146 -3.86 12.30 -2.75
CA GLN A 146 -2.45 12.68 -2.60
C GLN A 146 -1.99 12.63 -1.15
N LEU A 147 -2.79 13.14 -0.22
CA LEU A 147 -2.49 13.13 1.20
C LEU A 147 -2.42 11.70 1.75
N SER A 148 -3.21 10.76 1.22
CA SER A 148 -3.17 9.35 1.61
C SER A 148 -1.80 8.72 1.33
N LEU A 149 -1.06 9.15 0.29
CA LEU A 149 0.29 8.64 0.03
C LEU A 149 1.27 8.90 1.17
N VAL A 150 1.13 10.01 1.90
CA VAL A 150 2.07 10.40 2.97
C VAL A 150 2.22 9.30 4.04
N PRO A 151 1.15 8.84 4.72
CA PRO A 151 1.25 7.75 5.69
C PRO A 151 1.73 6.42 5.06
N CYS A 152 1.44 6.18 3.78
CA CYS A 152 1.92 5.01 3.05
C CYS A 152 3.46 5.01 2.92
N LEU A 153 4.01 6.14 2.48
CA LEU A 153 5.45 6.35 2.36
C LEU A 153 6.15 6.36 3.73
N LEU A 154 5.54 6.96 4.75
CA LEU A 154 6.08 6.92 6.12
C LEU A 154 6.17 5.49 6.66
N ALA A 155 5.15 4.67 6.43
CA ALA A 155 5.19 3.26 6.79
C ALA A 155 6.30 2.52 6.04
N LEU A 156 6.45 2.75 4.73
CA LEU A 156 7.48 2.11 3.90
C LEU A 156 8.87 2.48 4.38
N ALA A 157 9.14 3.78 4.55
CA ALA A 157 10.39 4.30 5.03
C ALA A 157 10.75 3.72 6.41
N SER A 158 9.76 3.60 7.30
CA SER A 158 9.98 2.99 8.61
C SER A 158 10.43 1.53 8.49
N LEU A 159 9.78 0.71 7.65
CA LEU A 159 10.13 -0.71 7.48
C LEU A 159 11.50 -0.85 6.80
N LEU A 160 11.76 -0.05 5.78
CA LEU A 160 13.03 -0.03 5.06
C LEU A 160 14.19 0.32 5.99
N PHE A 161 14.00 1.30 6.89
CA PHE A 161 14.99 1.66 7.91
C PHE A 161 15.41 0.46 8.77
N ILE A 162 14.49 -0.45 9.15
CA ILE A 162 14.88 -1.67 9.90
C ILE A 162 15.84 -2.55 9.09
N PHE A 163 15.51 -2.75 7.81
CA PHE A 163 16.23 -3.67 6.94
C PHE A 163 17.61 -3.12 6.57
N LEU A 164 17.71 -1.83 6.25
CA LEU A 164 18.95 -1.19 5.81
C LEU A 164 19.90 -0.88 6.97
N HIS A 165 19.38 -0.51 8.16
CA HIS A 165 20.25 -0.02 9.23
C HIS A 165 21.05 -1.17 9.88
N ARG A 166 22.36 -1.24 9.61
CA ARG A 166 23.33 -2.19 10.23
C ARG A 166 23.77 -1.81 11.67
N GLY A 167 22.93 -1.06 12.40
CA GLY A 167 23.25 -0.61 13.76
C GLY A 167 23.24 -1.70 14.84
N GLN A 168 23.59 -1.28 16.06
CA GLN A 168 23.62 -2.09 17.29
C GLN A 168 22.37 -2.99 17.45
N ARG A 169 22.59 -4.28 17.79
CA ARG A 169 21.52 -5.30 17.85
C ARG A 169 20.40 -4.93 18.82
N THR A 170 20.73 -4.23 19.90
CA THR A 170 19.82 -3.77 20.97
C THR A 170 18.91 -2.65 20.49
N ALA A 171 19.44 -1.63 19.81
CA ALA A 171 18.67 -0.53 19.22
C ALA A 171 17.65 -1.05 18.19
N ARG A 172 18.06 -1.99 17.33
CA ARG A 172 17.16 -2.65 16.36
C ARG A 172 16.08 -3.48 17.05
N ALA A 173 16.37 -4.10 18.18
CA ALA A 173 15.38 -4.86 18.95
C ALA A 173 14.32 -3.94 19.59
N ARG A 174 14.72 -2.77 20.10
CA ARG A 174 13.82 -1.76 20.67
C ARG A 174 12.92 -1.13 19.60
N ALA A 175 13.49 -0.70 18.47
CA ALA A 175 12.73 -0.10 17.36
C ALA A 175 11.61 -1.03 16.87
N ARG A 176 11.91 -2.33 16.65
CA ARG A 176 10.92 -3.33 16.22
C ARG A 176 9.73 -3.49 17.17
N ARG A 177 9.90 -3.26 18.48
CA ARG A 177 8.81 -3.41 19.47
C ARG A 177 7.79 -2.28 19.41
N GLN A 178 8.20 -1.08 19.01
CA GLN A 178 7.32 0.08 18.91
C GLN A 178 6.80 0.28 17.48
N GLN A 179 7.53 -0.20 16.48
CA GLN A 179 7.25 0.11 15.09
C GLN A 179 5.94 -0.47 14.54
N TRP A 180 5.49 -1.63 15.03
CA TRP A 180 4.19 -2.17 14.61
C TRP A 180 3.05 -1.19 14.92
N LYS A 181 3.16 -0.39 16.00
CA LYS A 181 2.19 0.67 16.31
C LYS A 181 2.23 1.79 15.28
N LEU A 182 3.42 2.27 14.95
CA LEU A 182 3.60 3.33 13.96
C LEU A 182 3.00 2.91 12.61
N VAL A 183 3.40 1.74 12.10
CA VAL A 183 2.91 1.22 10.81
C VAL A 183 1.40 0.99 10.83
N THR A 184 0.85 0.45 11.92
CA THR A 184 -0.60 0.25 12.06
C THR A 184 -1.34 1.59 12.03
N VAL A 185 -0.90 2.57 12.82
CA VAL A 185 -1.57 3.88 12.90
C VAL A 185 -1.51 4.60 11.57
N THR A 186 -0.36 4.63 10.90
CA THR A 186 -0.25 5.26 9.58
C THR A 186 -1.12 4.55 8.55
N MET A 187 -1.19 3.21 8.55
CA MET A 187 -2.04 2.48 7.62
C MET A 187 -3.54 2.68 7.87
N ILE A 188 -3.96 2.89 9.13
CA ILE A 188 -5.33 3.30 9.44
C ILE A 188 -5.61 4.71 8.89
N ILE A 189 -4.67 5.65 9.04
CA ILE A 189 -4.83 7.00 8.48
C ILE A 189 -4.93 6.94 6.95
N HIS A 190 -4.07 6.15 6.29
CA HIS A 190 -4.17 5.89 4.85
C HIS A 190 -5.54 5.34 4.47
N LEU A 191 -6.03 4.32 5.17
CA LEU A 191 -7.34 3.70 4.94
C LEU A 191 -8.49 4.71 5.05
N VAL A 192 -8.47 5.57 6.07
CA VAL A 192 -9.50 6.61 6.25
C VAL A 192 -9.45 7.63 5.11
N LEU A 193 -8.28 8.19 4.80
CA LEU A 193 -8.13 9.18 3.73
C LEU A 193 -8.54 8.61 2.38
N GLN A 194 -8.08 7.39 2.05
CA GLN A 194 -8.44 6.69 0.83
C GLN A 194 -9.94 6.35 0.78
N GLY A 195 -10.54 5.99 1.92
CA GLY A 195 -11.96 5.72 2.03
C GLY A 195 -12.83 6.96 1.80
N VAL A 196 -12.42 8.12 2.33
CA VAL A 196 -13.13 9.39 2.09
C VAL A 196 -12.99 9.83 0.64
N ASP A 197 -11.80 9.75 0.05
CA ASP A 197 -11.57 10.01 -1.38
C ASP A 197 -12.46 9.15 -2.29
N LEU A 198 -12.42 7.81 -2.11
CA LEU A 198 -13.30 6.91 -2.84
C LEU A 198 -14.78 7.23 -2.60
N GLY A 199 -15.16 7.54 -1.36
CA GLY A 199 -16.52 7.94 -1.01
C GLY A 199 -16.99 9.19 -1.76
N LEU A 200 -16.14 10.21 -1.88
CA LEU A 200 -16.43 11.43 -2.63
C LEU A 200 -16.57 11.15 -4.13
N VAL A 201 -15.68 10.36 -4.70
CA VAL A 201 -15.75 9.98 -6.12
C VAL A 201 -17.03 9.18 -6.41
N ALA A 202 -17.38 8.21 -5.56
CA ALA A 202 -18.63 7.46 -5.71
C ALA A 202 -19.87 8.34 -5.53
N TYR A 203 -19.84 9.28 -4.57
CA TYR A 203 -20.91 10.23 -4.36
C TYR A 203 -21.13 11.10 -5.60
N VAL A 204 -20.06 11.68 -6.15
CA VAL A 204 -20.13 12.47 -7.37
C VAL A 204 -20.61 11.62 -8.55
N PHE A 205 -20.09 10.40 -8.72
CA PHE A 205 -20.53 9.49 -9.77
C PHE A 205 -22.04 9.17 -9.69
N GLY A 206 -22.58 8.99 -8.49
CA GLY A 206 -24.00 8.64 -8.30
C GLY A 206 -24.97 9.82 -8.28
N THR A 207 -24.50 11.04 -8.00
CA THR A 207 -25.37 12.22 -7.86
C THR A 207 -25.29 13.21 -9.01
N ASP A 208 -24.22 13.14 -9.81
CA ASP A 208 -23.99 14.11 -10.87
C ASP A 208 -24.59 13.62 -12.20
N GLU A 209 -25.43 14.46 -12.82
CA GLU A 209 -26.14 14.13 -14.06
C GLU A 209 -25.20 13.78 -15.22
N ARG A 210 -23.96 14.28 -15.21
CA ARG A 210 -22.96 14.01 -16.25
C ARG A 210 -22.55 12.54 -16.32
N PHE A 211 -22.60 11.84 -15.18
CA PHE A 211 -22.29 10.42 -15.09
C PHE A 211 -23.56 9.55 -15.14
N SER A 212 -24.73 10.16 -15.29
CA SER A 212 -26.01 9.44 -15.43
C SER A 212 -26.27 8.95 -16.86
N VAL A 213 -25.31 9.12 -17.77
CA VAL A 213 -25.42 8.66 -19.16
C VAL A 213 -25.28 7.13 -19.27
N PRO A 214 -26.06 6.47 -20.14
CA PRO A 214 -25.91 5.04 -20.40
C PRO A 214 -24.48 4.71 -20.86
N GLY A 215 -23.83 3.78 -20.16
CA GLY A 215 -22.45 3.36 -20.45
C GLY A 215 -21.39 3.97 -19.52
N ALA A 216 -21.75 4.92 -18.65
CA ALA A 216 -20.85 5.41 -17.60
C ALA A 216 -20.60 4.32 -16.53
N LYS A 217 -19.32 4.06 -16.21
CA LYS A 217 -18.92 3.06 -15.21
C LYS A 217 -17.64 3.45 -14.48
N LEU A 218 -17.54 3.06 -13.21
CA LEU A 218 -16.28 3.07 -12.46
C LEU A 218 -15.33 2.03 -13.05
N HIS A 219 -14.06 2.40 -13.24
CA HIS A 219 -13.12 1.60 -14.03
C HIS A 219 -11.79 1.30 -13.30
N LYS A 220 -10.70 1.01 -14.02
CA LYS A 220 -9.47 0.42 -13.45
C LYS A 220 -8.88 1.20 -12.29
N ALA A 221 -8.80 2.53 -12.39
CA ALA A 221 -8.18 3.35 -11.35
C ALA A 221 -9.01 3.35 -10.06
N TRP A 222 -10.34 3.24 -10.16
CA TRP A 222 -11.21 3.01 -9.00
C TRP A 222 -10.88 1.69 -8.30
N SER A 223 -10.75 0.60 -9.07
CA SER A 223 -10.37 -0.71 -8.53
C SER A 223 -8.99 -0.69 -7.85
N PHE A 224 -8.02 0.06 -8.37
CA PHE A 224 -6.71 0.22 -7.72
C PHE A 224 -6.83 0.89 -6.35
N GLY A 225 -7.65 1.94 -6.22
CA GLY A 225 -7.92 2.59 -4.92
C GLY A 225 -8.55 1.62 -3.92
N LEU A 226 -9.55 0.83 -4.38
CA LEU A 226 -10.20 -0.17 -3.54
C LEU A 226 -9.25 -1.29 -3.08
N VAL A 227 -8.43 -1.83 -4.00
CA VAL A 227 -7.41 -2.83 -3.66
C VAL A 227 -6.39 -2.26 -2.68
N SER A 228 -5.95 -1.02 -2.88
CA SER A 228 -5.04 -0.34 -1.95
C SER A 228 -5.64 -0.22 -0.55
N ALA A 229 -6.90 0.20 -0.42
CA ALA A 229 -7.61 0.28 0.86
C ALA A 229 -7.69 -1.09 1.56
N ILE A 230 -8.05 -2.16 0.82
CA ILE A 230 -8.12 -3.52 1.36
C ILE A 230 -6.75 -3.98 1.87
N LEU A 231 -5.68 -3.72 1.11
CA LEU A 231 -4.33 -4.06 1.51
C LEU A 231 -3.91 -3.31 2.78
N SER A 232 -4.20 -2.02 2.88
CA SER A 232 -3.92 -1.23 4.08
C SER A 232 -4.67 -1.74 5.32
N LEU A 233 -5.94 -2.12 5.16
CA LEU A 233 -6.72 -2.76 6.22
C LEU A 233 -6.09 -4.09 6.64
N ALA A 234 -5.73 -4.95 5.69
CA ALA A 234 -5.12 -6.25 5.95
C ALA A 234 -3.78 -6.10 6.69
N ILE A 235 -2.91 -5.19 6.26
CA ILE A 235 -1.63 -4.89 6.94
C ILE A 235 -1.89 -4.43 8.38
N SER A 236 -2.82 -3.50 8.57
CA SER A 236 -3.16 -2.94 9.89
C SER A 236 -3.69 -4.02 10.84
N ALA A 237 -4.59 -4.87 10.35
CA ALA A 237 -5.16 -5.97 11.12
C ALA A 237 -4.10 -7.03 11.48
N LEU A 238 -3.30 -7.48 10.50
CA LEU A 238 -2.26 -8.48 10.71
C LEU A 238 -1.16 -7.99 11.67
N LEU A 239 -0.69 -6.76 11.52
CA LEU A 239 0.32 -6.18 12.41
C LEU A 239 -0.22 -5.94 13.81
N SER A 240 -1.47 -5.49 13.95
CA SER A 240 -2.12 -5.35 15.24
C SER A 240 -2.27 -6.70 15.94
N PHE A 241 -2.78 -7.70 15.23
CA PHE A 241 -2.98 -9.05 15.74
C PHE A 241 -1.65 -9.67 16.20
N THR A 242 -0.62 -9.62 15.35
CA THR A 242 0.71 -10.14 15.69
C THR A 242 1.36 -9.36 16.84
N GLY A 243 1.20 -8.04 16.89
CA GLY A 243 1.71 -7.18 17.96
C GLY A 243 1.04 -7.44 19.31
N ILE A 244 -0.28 -7.65 19.33
CA ILE A 244 -1.04 -8.01 20.53
C ILE A 244 -0.67 -9.43 20.99
N ALA A 245 -0.65 -10.41 20.07
CA ALA A 245 -0.27 -11.79 20.40
C ALA A 245 1.17 -11.89 20.96
N ALA A 246 2.09 -11.10 20.42
CA ALA A 246 3.46 -11.03 20.93
C ALA A 246 3.52 -10.47 22.36
N ARG A 247 2.70 -9.45 22.70
CA ARG A 247 2.60 -8.90 24.06
C ARG A 247 2.00 -9.89 25.05
N GLN A 248 1.00 -10.65 24.62
CA GLN A 248 0.43 -11.76 25.40
C GLN A 248 1.41 -12.94 25.59
N GLY A 249 2.60 -12.89 24.99
CA GLY A 249 3.60 -13.95 25.12
C GLY A 249 3.26 -15.22 24.34
N LYS A 250 2.33 -15.14 23.36
CA LYS A 250 2.00 -16.29 22.52
C LYS A 250 3.27 -16.75 21.79
N PRO A 251 3.60 -18.04 21.84
CA PRO A 251 4.94 -18.52 21.49
C PRO A 251 5.28 -18.44 20.00
N TRP A 252 4.25 -18.50 19.16
CA TRP A 252 4.36 -18.34 17.71
C TRP A 252 4.64 -16.88 17.31
N ALA A 253 4.27 -15.90 18.14
CA ALA A 253 4.43 -14.46 17.86
C ALA A 253 5.66 -13.85 18.55
N ALA A 254 5.90 -14.20 19.83
CA ALA A 254 6.95 -13.56 20.65
C ALA A 254 8.37 -14.11 20.36
N GLY A 255 8.47 -15.31 19.79
CA GLY A 255 9.73 -15.99 19.50
C GLY A 255 10.45 -16.53 20.75
N LYS A 256 11.51 -17.34 20.53
CA LYS A 256 12.25 -18.03 21.62
C LYS A 256 12.94 -17.07 22.61
N SER A 257 13.38 -15.90 22.14
CA SER A 257 14.06 -14.87 22.97
C SER A 257 13.12 -14.23 24.00
N ALA A 258 11.85 -14.00 23.67
CA ALA A 258 10.87 -13.50 24.63
C ALA A 258 10.52 -14.53 25.70
N ARG A 259 10.45 -15.82 25.32
CA ARG A 259 10.31 -16.93 26.28
C ARG A 259 11.49 -17.00 27.24
N GLN A 260 12.72 -16.80 26.75
CA GLN A 260 13.92 -16.86 27.58
C GLN A 260 13.96 -15.72 28.59
N ALA A 261 13.48 -14.52 28.23
CA ALA A 261 13.41 -13.41 29.17
C ALA A 261 12.39 -13.60 30.30
N ARG A 262 11.23 -14.21 29.99
CA ARG A 262 10.23 -14.59 31.03
C ARG A 262 10.72 -15.65 32.00
N ARG A 263 11.85 -16.31 31.71
CA ARG A 263 12.55 -17.22 32.64
C ARG A 263 13.54 -16.49 33.53
N HIS A 264 13.47 -15.17 33.62
CA HIS A 264 14.27 -14.42 34.56
C HIS A 264 13.35 -13.56 35.42
N ARG A 265 13.63 -13.52 36.71
CA ARG A 265 12.96 -12.64 37.66
C ARG A 265 13.92 -11.60 38.20
N ARG A 266 13.38 -10.46 38.60
CA ARG A 266 14.11 -9.44 39.33
C ARG A 266 14.05 -9.81 40.80
N THR A 267 15.20 -10.03 41.43
CA THR A 267 15.27 -10.20 42.88
C THR A 267 15.00 -8.86 43.56
N ARG A 268 14.66 -8.88 44.86
CA ARG A 268 14.57 -7.66 45.67
C ARG A 268 15.87 -6.83 45.69
N SER A 269 17.02 -7.47 45.47
CA SER A 269 18.32 -6.81 45.31
C SER A 269 18.54 -6.17 43.92
N GLY A 270 17.55 -6.26 43.03
CA GLY A 270 17.62 -5.71 41.67
C GLY A 270 18.34 -6.61 40.64
N HIS A 271 18.87 -7.77 41.06
CA HIS A 271 19.55 -8.71 40.18
C HIS A 271 18.57 -9.51 39.33
N VAL A 272 18.98 -9.80 38.10
CA VAL A 272 18.21 -10.63 37.15
C VAL A 272 18.71 -12.06 37.26
N VAL A 273 17.86 -12.97 37.75
CA VAL A 273 18.23 -14.36 38.02
C VAL A 273 17.34 -15.30 37.19
N PRO A 274 17.90 -16.36 36.58
CA PRO A 274 17.11 -17.36 35.88
C PRO A 274 16.18 -18.12 36.84
N VAL A 275 15.01 -18.48 36.34
CA VAL A 275 13.90 -19.07 37.08
C VAL A 275 13.55 -20.44 36.46
N PRO A 276 13.44 -21.52 37.26
CA PRO A 276 13.10 -22.85 36.78
C PRO A 276 11.74 -22.91 36.06
N GLU A 277 11.57 -23.85 35.14
CA GLU A 277 10.27 -24.04 34.48
C GLU A 277 9.18 -24.42 35.51
N GLY A 278 8.01 -23.80 35.40
CA GLY A 278 6.85 -24.07 36.26
C GLY A 278 6.72 -23.20 37.50
N THR A 279 7.67 -22.32 37.79
CA THR A 279 7.52 -21.36 38.90
C THR A 279 6.70 -20.15 38.49
N VAL A 280 5.72 -19.79 39.32
CA VAL A 280 4.88 -18.59 39.14
C VAL A 280 5.71 -17.38 39.58
N ILE A 281 5.92 -16.44 38.67
CA ILE A 281 6.65 -15.19 38.93
C ILE A 281 5.59 -14.11 39.20
N PRO A 282 5.64 -13.40 40.35
CA PRO A 282 4.77 -12.26 40.63
C PRO A 282 4.91 -11.18 39.55
N GLU A 283 3.84 -10.45 39.21
CA GLU A 283 3.90 -9.43 38.14
C GLU A 283 4.97 -8.36 38.41
N GLU A 284 5.22 -8.01 39.67
CA GLU A 284 6.28 -7.07 40.07
C GLU A 284 7.72 -7.57 39.84
N GLU A 285 7.93 -8.90 39.73
CA GLU A 285 9.26 -9.49 39.54
C GLU A 285 9.55 -9.84 38.06
N VAL A 286 8.62 -9.56 37.12
CA VAL A 286 8.79 -9.91 35.70
C VAL A 286 9.83 -9.03 35.03
N VAL A 287 10.89 -9.66 34.50
CA VAL A 287 11.98 -8.96 33.83
C VAL A 287 11.74 -8.84 32.33
N THR A 288 12.04 -7.68 31.76
CA THR A 288 11.97 -7.49 30.32
C THR A 288 13.17 -8.13 29.61
N VAL A 289 13.01 -8.52 28.34
CA VAL A 289 14.13 -9.04 27.52
C VAL A 289 15.34 -8.09 27.49
N GLY A 290 15.10 -6.78 27.58
CA GLY A 290 16.19 -5.78 27.57
C GLY A 290 17.03 -5.83 28.84
N GLU A 291 16.40 -6.02 30.00
CA GLU A 291 17.10 -6.17 31.28
C GLU A 291 17.86 -7.50 31.37
N VAL A 292 17.33 -8.59 30.80
CA VAL A 292 18.06 -9.86 30.72
C VAL A 292 19.30 -9.76 29.83
N GLU A 293 19.19 -9.07 28.69
CA GLU A 293 20.33 -8.82 27.80
C GLU A 293 21.36 -7.88 28.46
N ALA A 294 20.92 -6.83 29.15
CA ALA A 294 21.82 -5.94 29.90
C ALA A 294 22.53 -6.66 31.05
N ALA A 295 21.81 -7.51 31.79
CA ALA A 295 22.39 -8.32 32.85
C ALA A 295 23.43 -9.33 32.33
N ARG A 296 23.23 -9.90 31.14
CA ARG A 296 24.24 -10.75 30.49
C ARG A 296 25.46 -9.98 30.02
N GLY A 297 25.27 -8.80 29.43
CA GLY A 297 26.38 -7.95 28.99
C GLY A 297 27.27 -7.47 30.14
N ALA A 298 26.68 -7.15 31.30
CA ALA A 298 27.41 -6.74 32.49
C ALA A 298 28.24 -7.88 33.14
N VAL A 299 27.86 -9.14 32.92
CA VAL A 299 28.64 -10.30 33.38
C VAL A 299 29.88 -10.48 32.51
N ASP A 300 29.75 -10.36 31.18
CA ASP A 300 30.88 -10.53 30.25
C ASP A 300 31.98 -9.47 30.44
N GLU A 301 31.63 -8.20 30.71
CA GLU A 301 32.61 -7.13 30.97
C GLU A 301 33.42 -7.34 32.26
N ARG A 302 32.82 -7.97 33.29
CA ARG A 302 33.49 -8.21 34.57
C ARG A 302 34.43 -9.42 34.53
N THR A 303 34.13 -10.42 33.70
CA THR A 303 35.01 -11.57 33.48
C THR A 303 36.23 -11.24 32.60
N GLY A 304 36.10 -10.30 31.65
CA GLY A 304 37.24 -9.85 30.83
C GLY A 304 38.33 -9.10 31.62
N LEU A 305 37.98 -8.51 32.77
CA LEU A 305 38.91 -7.79 33.66
C LEU A 305 39.66 -8.72 34.63
N LEU A 306 39.24 -9.98 34.79
CA LEU A 306 39.88 -10.95 35.68
C LEU A 306 40.76 -11.98 34.94
N GLU A 307 40.64 -12.10 33.61
CA GLU A 307 41.52 -12.96 32.78
C GLU A 307 42.88 -12.31 32.43
N GLY A 308 43.09 -11.03 32.72
CA GLY A 308 44.34 -10.31 32.38
C GLY A 308 45.48 -10.38 33.41
N GLY A 309 45.33 -11.09 34.53
CA GLY A 309 46.21 -10.93 35.71
C GLY A 309 47.17 -12.07 36.04
N LEU A 310 47.15 -13.21 35.34
CA LEU A 310 47.96 -14.39 35.71
C LEU A 310 48.83 -14.85 34.54
N GLY A 311 49.99 -14.23 34.36
CA GLY A 311 50.99 -14.77 33.44
C GLY A 311 52.18 -13.88 33.09
N ARG A 312 53.07 -13.61 34.06
CA ARG A 312 54.54 -13.68 33.86
C ARG A 312 55.29 -13.33 35.13
N GLY A 313 55.97 -14.32 35.70
CA GLY A 313 56.87 -14.15 36.83
C GLY A 313 57.59 -15.46 37.14
N THR A 314 58.38 -15.95 36.17
CA THR A 314 59.57 -16.80 36.33
C THR A 314 60.36 -16.74 35.03
#